data_AF-A0A2E9UQ11-F1
#
_entry.id   AF-A0A2E9UQ11-F1
#
_cell.length_a   1.000
_cell.length_b   1.000
_cell.length_c   1.000
_cell.angle_alpha   90.00
_cell.angle_beta   90.00
_cell.angle_gamma   90.00
#
_symmetry.space_group_name_H-M   'P 1'
#
loop_
_entity.id
_entity.type
_entity.pdbx_description
1 polymer ?
#
loop_
_entity_poly.entity_id
_entity_poly.type
_entity_poly.pdbx_seq_one_letter_code
_entity_poly.pdbx_strand_id
1 'polypeptide(L)'
;MLGQYLPILAMIILGIIFAGVSLIASRLLAPKQPTKAKQDPYECGITSSQDLPERFPVRFFLVGMIFIVFDVEIIFMYPWATTFREIGLFGLVAMLIFSFAVFESFLYIIANGALEWGPVKKISRKKVFDPNRTTNSTIRRVGLEGRILEEEEAA
;
A
#
# COMPACT_ATOMS: atom_id res chain seq x y z
N MET A 1 -21.98 -38.86 -1.47
CA MET A 1 -21.72 -37.48 -1.94
C MET A 1 -20.64 -36.76 -1.13
N LEU A 2 -20.57 -36.86 0.21
CA LEU A 2 -19.50 -36.20 0.99
C LEU A 2 -18.09 -36.78 0.77
N GLY A 3 -17.99 -38.06 0.40
CA GLY A 3 -16.69 -38.72 0.16
C GLY A 3 -15.86 -38.13 -0.98
N GLN A 4 -16.47 -37.38 -1.90
CA GLN A 4 -15.75 -36.70 -2.99
C GLN A 4 -14.93 -35.49 -2.50
N TYR A 5 -15.25 -34.94 -1.32
CA TYR A 5 -14.46 -33.86 -0.71
C TYR A 5 -13.29 -34.39 0.13
N LEU A 6 -13.27 -35.70 0.43
CA LEU A 6 -12.21 -36.33 1.23
C LEU A 6 -10.81 -36.16 0.61
N PRO A 7 -10.61 -36.32 -0.71
CA PRO A 7 -9.31 -36.06 -1.34
C PRO A 7 -8.86 -34.60 -1.23
N ILE A 8 -9.79 -33.64 -1.30
CA ILE A 8 -9.48 -32.21 -1.18
C ILE A 8 -8.97 -31.92 0.24
N LEU A 9 -9.69 -32.40 1.25
CA LEU A 9 -9.28 -32.27 2.65
C LEU A 9 -7.92 -32.94 2.88
N ALA A 10 -7.73 -34.15 2.35
CA ALA A 10 -6.47 -34.88 2.45
C ALA A 10 -5.29 -34.11 1.83
N MET A 11 -5.49 -33.46 0.66
CA MET A 11 -4.46 -32.64 0.02
C MET A 11 -4.12 -31.39 0.84
N ILE A 12 -5.12 -30.73 1.42
CA ILE A 12 -4.88 -29.57 2.31
C ILE A 12 -4.07 -30.01 3.54
N ILE A 13 -4.47 -31.10 4.19
CA ILE A 13 -3.77 -31.64 5.36
C ILE A 13 -2.34 -32.05 4.98
N LEU A 14 -2.16 -32.75 3.87
CA LEU A 14 -0.85 -33.16 3.39
C LEU A 14 0.04 -31.95 3.09
N GLY A 15 -0.51 -30.90 2.47
CA GLY A 15 0.21 -29.65 2.20
C GLY A 15 0.67 -28.95 3.47
N ILE A 16 -0.20 -28.87 4.49
CA ILE A 16 0.13 -28.31 5.81
C ILE A 16 1.21 -29.16 6.51
N ILE A 17 1.07 -30.49 6.50
CA ILE A 17 2.07 -31.40 7.08
C ILE A 17 3.40 -31.25 6.37
N PHE A 18 3.40 -31.22 5.04
CA PHE A 18 4.61 -31.04 4.25
C PHE A 18 5.30 -29.72 4.57
N ALA A 19 4.58 -28.59 4.56
CA ALA A 19 5.12 -27.29 4.93
C ALA A 19 5.67 -27.29 6.38
N GLY A 20 4.94 -27.90 7.32
CA GLY A 20 5.36 -28.02 8.71
C GLY A 20 6.64 -28.85 8.87
N VAL A 21 6.70 -30.03 8.24
CA VAL A 21 7.87 -30.91 8.25
C VAL A 21 9.06 -30.21 7.59
N SER A 22 8.87 -29.53 6.46
CA SER A 22 9.92 -28.77 5.79
C SER A 22 10.48 -27.64 6.66
N LEU A 23 9.62 -26.90 7.39
CA LEU A 23 10.06 -25.86 8.32
C LEU A 23 10.83 -26.44 9.52
N ILE A 24 10.35 -27.55 10.10
CA ILE A 24 11.03 -28.23 11.21
C ILE A 24 12.39 -28.78 10.75
N ALA A 25 12.43 -29.46 9.61
CA ALA A 25 13.65 -29.99 9.03
C ALA A 25 14.64 -28.86 8.74
N SER A 26 14.19 -27.76 8.11
CA SER A 26 15.01 -26.57 7.88
C SER A 26 15.59 -26.03 9.18
N ARG A 27 14.80 -25.90 10.24
CA ARG A 27 15.27 -25.39 11.55
C ARG A 27 16.22 -26.34 12.29
N LEU A 28 16.11 -27.65 12.04
CA LEU A 28 16.97 -28.67 12.67
C LEU A 28 18.30 -28.84 11.91
N LEU A 29 18.26 -28.80 10.59
CA LEU A 29 19.42 -28.98 9.70
C LEU A 29 20.21 -27.68 9.50
N ALA A 30 19.59 -26.51 9.63
CA ALA A 30 20.25 -25.22 9.41
C ALA A 30 21.30 -24.91 10.50
N PRO A 31 22.51 -24.43 10.10
CA PRO A 31 23.49 -23.92 11.04
C PRO A 31 22.95 -22.71 11.82
N LYS A 32 22.97 -22.80 13.16
CA LYS A 32 22.49 -21.73 14.04
C LYS A 32 23.64 -20.79 14.39
N GLN A 33 23.78 -19.70 13.63
CA GLN A 33 24.77 -18.65 13.90
C GLN A 33 24.11 -17.26 13.94
N PRO A 34 23.34 -16.96 15.00
CA PRO A 34 22.78 -15.62 15.19
C PRO A 34 23.90 -14.63 15.48
N THR A 35 23.90 -13.51 14.78
CA THR A 35 24.80 -12.37 14.99
C THR A 35 23.93 -11.13 15.01
N LYS A 36 24.27 -10.11 15.80
CA LYS A 36 23.48 -8.86 15.88
C LYS A 36 23.17 -8.31 14.48
N ALA A 37 24.19 -8.18 13.65
CA ALA A 37 24.06 -7.73 12.26
C ALA A 37 23.17 -8.60 11.34
N LYS A 38 22.94 -9.89 11.66
CA LYS A 38 22.02 -10.77 10.91
C LYS A 38 20.56 -10.65 11.38
N GLN A 39 20.35 -10.13 12.58
CA GLN A 39 19.03 -9.97 13.20
C GLN A 39 18.51 -8.54 13.05
N ASP A 40 19.39 -7.58 12.79
CA ASP A 40 19.03 -6.19 12.53
C ASP A 40 18.27 -6.06 11.19
N PRO A 41 17.27 -5.15 11.10
CA PRO A 41 16.58 -4.85 9.85
C PRO A 41 17.55 -4.46 8.74
N TYR A 42 17.23 -4.85 7.52
CA TYR A 42 18.05 -4.53 6.36
C TYR A 42 17.95 -3.05 5.99
N GLU A 43 19.02 -2.29 6.24
CA GLU A 43 19.19 -0.90 5.82
C GLU A 43 20.52 -0.66 5.07
N CYS A 44 20.91 -1.60 4.19
CA CYS A 44 22.14 -1.50 3.40
C CYS A 44 23.42 -1.28 4.23
N GLY A 45 23.48 -1.77 5.48
CA GLY A 45 24.64 -1.66 6.37
C GLY A 45 24.64 -0.45 7.31
N ILE A 46 23.59 0.38 7.26
CA ILE A 46 23.35 1.45 8.23
C ILE A 46 22.53 0.87 9.40
N THR A 47 22.81 1.30 10.62
CA THR A 47 21.98 0.94 11.77
C THR A 47 20.65 1.67 11.69
N SER A 48 19.55 0.92 11.72
CA SER A 48 18.19 1.47 11.68
C SER A 48 17.96 2.46 12.82
N SER A 49 18.02 3.75 12.49
CA SER A 49 17.82 4.87 13.42
C SER A 49 16.53 5.63 13.11
N GLN A 50 15.84 5.24 12.05
CA GLN A 50 14.66 5.93 11.57
C GLN A 50 13.40 5.26 12.13
N ASP A 51 12.54 6.06 12.75
CA ASP A 51 11.24 5.60 13.22
C ASP A 51 10.42 5.04 12.03
N LEU A 52 9.69 3.95 12.27
CA LEU A 52 8.80 3.39 11.26
C LEU A 52 7.81 4.47 10.79
N PRO A 53 7.48 4.52 9.49
CA PRO A 53 6.45 5.43 9.00
C PRO A 53 5.13 5.13 9.72
N GLU A 54 4.63 6.10 10.49
CA GLU A 54 3.41 5.97 11.29
C GLU A 54 2.15 5.77 10.42
N ARG A 55 2.21 6.18 9.14
CA ARG A 55 1.06 6.19 8.23
C ARG A 55 1.39 5.50 6.92
N PHE A 56 0.66 4.42 6.66
CA PHE A 56 0.67 3.79 5.34
C PHE A 56 -0.23 4.56 4.35
N PRO A 57 0.12 4.60 3.06
CA PRO A 57 -0.73 5.21 2.05
C PRO A 57 -2.12 4.55 1.98
N VAL A 58 -3.19 5.36 1.94
CA VAL A 58 -4.59 4.90 1.79
C VAL A 58 -4.83 4.21 0.44
N ARG A 59 -3.88 4.30 -0.50
CA ARG A 59 -3.96 3.70 -1.84
C ARG A 59 -4.19 2.19 -1.79
N PHE A 60 -3.61 1.49 -0.81
CA PHE A 60 -3.84 0.05 -0.62
C PHE A 60 -5.28 -0.26 -0.22
N PHE A 61 -5.90 0.62 0.57
CA PHE A 61 -7.30 0.50 0.94
C PHE A 61 -8.22 0.69 -0.27
N LEU A 62 -7.94 1.67 -1.14
CA LEU A 62 -8.72 1.88 -2.37
C LEU A 62 -8.69 0.65 -3.28
N VAL A 63 -7.52 0.06 -3.48
CA VAL A 63 -7.37 -1.19 -4.26
C VAL A 63 -8.15 -2.33 -3.62
N GLY A 64 -8.04 -2.51 -2.29
CA GLY A 64 -8.78 -3.55 -1.57
C GLY A 64 -10.30 -3.37 -1.62
N MET A 65 -10.79 -2.13 -1.49
CA MET A 65 -12.21 -1.82 -1.58
C MET A 65 -12.77 -2.14 -2.98
N ILE A 66 -12.05 -1.75 -4.04
CA ILE A 66 -12.43 -2.07 -5.42
C ILE A 66 -12.47 -3.58 -5.64
N PHE A 67 -11.47 -4.31 -5.14
CA PHE A 67 -11.41 -5.77 -5.24
C PHE A 67 -12.62 -6.44 -4.59
N ILE A 68 -13.05 -6.00 -3.40
CA ILE A 68 -14.23 -6.56 -2.71
C ILE A 68 -15.51 -6.37 -3.54
N VAL A 69 -15.70 -5.19 -4.15
CA VAL A 69 -16.89 -4.93 -4.98
C VAL A 69 -16.92 -5.85 -6.20
N PHE A 70 -15.77 -6.03 -6.86
CA PHE A 70 -15.65 -6.93 -8.02
C PHE A 70 -15.81 -8.41 -7.64
N ASP A 71 -15.30 -8.83 -6.48
CA ASP A 71 -15.47 -10.20 -5.96
C ASP A 71 -16.95 -10.51 -5.68
N VAL A 72 -17.68 -9.54 -5.12
CA VAL A 72 -19.13 -9.65 -4.93
C VAL A 72 -19.87 -9.75 -6.28
N GLU A 73 -19.47 -9.00 -7.30
CA GLU A 73 -20.03 -9.13 -8.66
C GLU A 73 -19.88 -10.55 -9.20
N ILE A 74 -18.69 -11.14 -9.05
CA ILE A 74 -18.39 -12.51 -9.47
C ILE A 74 -19.24 -13.53 -8.72
N ILE A 75 -19.45 -13.35 -7.41
CA ILE A 75 -20.33 -14.21 -6.61
C ILE A 75 -21.74 -14.27 -7.20
N PHE A 76 -22.26 -13.16 -7.74
CA PHE A 76 -23.56 -13.15 -8.44
C PHE A 76 -23.49 -13.73 -9.86
N MET A 77 -22.36 -13.57 -10.55
CA MET A 77 -22.16 -14.18 -11.87
C MET A 77 -22.11 -15.71 -11.82
N TYR A 78 -21.58 -16.31 -10.75
CA TYR A 78 -21.43 -17.77 -10.67
C TYR A 78 -22.75 -18.55 -10.80
N PRO A 79 -23.81 -18.29 -9.99
CA PRO A 79 -25.08 -18.99 -10.12
C PRO A 79 -25.76 -18.75 -11.47
N TRP A 80 -25.63 -17.55 -12.03
CA TRP A 80 -26.16 -17.26 -13.36
C TRP A 80 -25.41 -18.06 -14.43
N ALA A 81 -24.08 -18.13 -14.36
CA ALA A 81 -23.26 -18.86 -15.33
C ALA A 81 -23.57 -20.36 -15.32
N THR A 82 -23.87 -20.95 -14.15
CA THR A 82 -24.24 -22.37 -14.05
C THR A 82 -25.63 -22.68 -14.58
N THR A 83 -26.56 -21.73 -14.52
CA THR A 83 -27.98 -21.88 -14.94
C THR A 83 -28.33 -21.13 -16.23
N PHE A 84 -27.32 -20.59 -16.94
CA PHE A 84 -27.50 -19.74 -18.13
C PHE A 84 -28.44 -20.33 -19.18
N ARG A 85 -28.38 -21.65 -19.38
CA ARG A 85 -29.23 -22.36 -20.37
C ARG A 85 -30.72 -22.33 -20.03
N GLU A 86 -31.08 -22.28 -18.75
CA GLU A 86 -32.46 -22.28 -18.28
C GLU A 86 -33.08 -20.88 -18.36
N ILE A 87 -32.28 -19.86 -18.03
CA ILE A 87 -32.73 -18.46 -17.99
C ILE A 87 -32.64 -17.79 -19.38
N GLY A 88 -31.75 -18.27 -20.24
CA GLY A 88 -31.62 -17.85 -21.64
C GLY A 88 -31.38 -16.36 -21.81
N LEU A 89 -32.03 -15.75 -22.82
CA LEU A 89 -31.84 -14.35 -23.19
C LEU A 89 -32.21 -13.37 -22.05
N PHE A 90 -33.23 -13.69 -21.26
CA PHE A 90 -33.65 -12.85 -20.15
C PHE A 90 -32.52 -12.72 -19.11
N GLY A 91 -31.92 -13.85 -18.73
CA GLY A 91 -30.79 -13.87 -17.80
C GLY A 91 -29.58 -13.13 -18.34
N LEU A 92 -29.32 -13.27 -19.65
CA LEU A 92 -28.24 -12.53 -20.32
C LEU A 92 -28.43 -11.01 -20.19
N VAL A 93 -29.61 -10.50 -20.52
CA VAL A 93 -29.90 -9.06 -20.46
C VAL A 93 -29.86 -8.57 -19.01
N ALA A 94 -30.45 -9.31 -18.07
CA ALA A 94 -30.42 -8.95 -16.66
C ALA A 94 -29.00 -8.88 -16.10
N MET A 95 -28.13 -9.84 -16.45
CA MET A 95 -26.73 -9.82 -16.01
C MET A 95 -25.89 -8.78 -16.71
N LEU A 96 -26.16 -8.47 -17.98
CA LEU A 96 -25.50 -7.35 -18.64
C LEU A 96 -25.86 -6.03 -17.96
N ILE A 97 -27.13 -5.80 -17.60
CA ILE A 97 -27.54 -4.59 -16.88
C ILE A 97 -26.88 -4.52 -15.51
N PHE A 98 -26.87 -5.64 -14.76
CA PHE A 98 -26.21 -5.72 -13.45
C PHE A 98 -24.72 -5.44 -13.55
N SER A 99 -24.01 -6.12 -14.46
CA SER A 99 -22.57 -5.94 -14.65
C SER A 99 -22.25 -4.51 -15.12
N PHE A 100 -23.03 -3.93 -16.05
CA PHE A 100 -22.83 -2.55 -16.45
C PHE A 100 -22.97 -1.54 -15.31
N ALA A 101 -23.96 -1.72 -14.43
CA ALA A 101 -24.17 -0.81 -13.30
C ALA A 101 -22.98 -0.83 -12.30
N VAL A 102 -22.42 -2.01 -12.05
CA VAL A 102 -21.23 -2.16 -11.19
C VAL A 102 -19.97 -1.66 -11.92
N PHE A 103 -19.83 -2.02 -13.20
CA PHE A 103 -18.68 -1.66 -14.04
C PHE A 103 -18.57 -0.14 -14.27
N GLU A 104 -19.69 0.57 -14.42
CA GLU A 104 -19.71 2.04 -14.50
C GLU A 104 -19.09 2.67 -13.24
N SER A 105 -19.47 2.17 -12.06
CA SER A 105 -18.92 2.64 -10.78
C SER A 105 -17.41 2.41 -10.69
N PHE A 106 -16.94 1.26 -11.18
CA PHE A 106 -15.52 0.95 -11.28
C PHE A 106 -14.78 1.90 -12.22
N LEU A 107 -15.31 2.16 -13.42
CA LEU A 107 -14.74 3.11 -14.37
C LEU A 107 -14.65 4.52 -13.78
N TYR A 108 -15.70 4.96 -13.09
CA TYR A 108 -15.72 6.27 -12.42
C TYR A 108 -14.60 6.39 -11.39
N ILE A 109 -14.39 5.37 -10.56
CA ILE A 109 -13.35 5.36 -9.53
C ILE A 109 -11.95 5.40 -10.15
N ILE A 110 -11.73 4.68 -11.26
CA ILE A 110 -10.47 4.71 -12.01
C ILE A 110 -10.23 6.09 -12.62
N ALA A 111 -11.24 6.67 -13.26
CA ALA A 111 -11.15 7.99 -13.87
C ALA A 111 -10.80 9.08 -12.84
N ASN A 112 -11.24 8.91 -11.60
CA ASN A 112 -10.88 9.79 -10.47
C ASN A 112 -9.49 9.53 -9.86
N GLY A 113 -8.68 8.66 -10.47
CA GLY A 113 -7.29 8.45 -10.06
C GLY A 113 -7.13 7.54 -8.83
N ALA A 114 -8.12 6.69 -8.51
CA ALA A 114 -7.98 5.75 -7.39
C ALA A 114 -6.80 4.77 -7.53
N LEU A 115 -6.35 4.54 -8.77
CA LEU A 115 -5.16 3.74 -9.10
C LEU A 115 -3.94 4.59 -9.47
N GLU A 116 -3.93 5.90 -9.22
CA GLU A 116 -2.77 6.72 -9.50
C GLU A 116 -1.68 6.50 -8.45
N TRP A 117 -0.63 5.79 -8.84
CA TRP A 117 0.54 5.50 -7.99
C TRP A 117 1.62 6.59 -8.06
N GLY A 118 1.42 7.59 -8.92
CA GLY A 118 2.35 8.67 -9.15
C GLY A 118 2.75 9.44 -7.89
N PRO A 119 3.89 10.14 -7.93
CA PRO A 119 4.29 11.02 -6.85
C PRO A 119 3.15 11.99 -6.56
N VAL A 120 2.76 12.11 -5.29
CA VAL A 120 1.74 13.08 -4.86
C VAL A 120 2.12 14.42 -5.49
N LYS A 121 1.23 14.98 -6.30
CA LYS A 121 1.46 16.25 -6.99
C LYS A 121 1.76 17.28 -5.91
N LYS A 122 3.05 17.50 -5.63
CA LYS A 122 3.49 18.53 -4.69
C LYS A 122 3.01 19.80 -5.36
N ILE A 123 1.93 20.38 -4.82
CA ILE A 123 1.59 21.76 -5.12
C ILE A 123 2.81 22.50 -4.64
N SER A 124 3.72 22.80 -5.56
CA SER A 124 4.86 23.65 -5.31
C SER A 124 4.22 24.94 -4.87
N ARG A 125 4.18 25.14 -3.55
CA ARG A 125 3.75 26.38 -2.95
C ARG A 125 4.82 27.35 -3.41
N LYS A 126 4.57 27.97 -4.56
CA LYS A 126 5.46 28.94 -5.20
C LYS A 126 5.83 29.88 -4.05
N LYS A 127 7.10 29.88 -3.63
CA LYS A 127 7.55 30.72 -2.50
C LYS A 127 7.11 32.13 -2.87
N VAL A 128 6.07 32.62 -2.20
CA VAL A 128 5.56 33.98 -2.37
C VAL A 128 6.63 34.99 -1.93
N PHE A 129 7.58 34.53 -1.11
CA PHE A 129 8.74 35.28 -0.67
C PHE A 129 9.98 34.89 -1.49
N ASP A 130 10.28 35.73 -2.47
CA ASP A 130 11.63 35.89 -2.99
C ASP A 130 12.39 36.80 -2.01
N PRO A 131 13.48 36.33 -1.37
CA PRO A 131 14.25 37.14 -0.42
C PRO A 131 14.86 38.40 -1.05
N ASN A 132 14.86 38.51 -2.38
CA ASN A 132 15.39 39.67 -3.11
C ASN A 132 14.31 40.62 -3.63
N ARG A 133 13.02 40.41 -3.35
CA ARG A 133 11.96 41.30 -3.84
C ARG A 133 11.27 42.07 -2.72
N THR A 134 11.81 43.27 -2.44
CA THR A 134 11.06 44.34 -1.78
C THR A 134 10.92 45.53 -2.74
N THR A 135 9.76 46.17 -2.77
CA THR A 135 9.48 47.33 -3.64
C THR A 135 9.90 48.67 -3.04
N ASN A 136 10.48 48.71 -1.82
CA ASN A 136 10.74 49.97 -1.11
C ASN A 136 12.05 50.02 -0.29
N SER A 137 12.96 49.05 -0.41
CA SER A 137 14.21 49.07 0.39
C SER A 137 15.36 48.38 -0.34
N THR A 138 16.12 49.15 -1.11
CA THR A 138 17.32 48.69 -1.86
C THR A 138 18.53 48.41 -0.95
N ILE A 139 18.44 48.62 0.37
CA ILE A 139 19.59 48.47 1.26
C ILE A 139 19.54 47.11 1.97
N ARG A 140 20.44 46.20 1.56
CA ARG A 140 20.77 44.99 2.30
C ARG A 140 21.48 45.42 3.59
N ARG A 141 20.83 45.35 4.76
CA ARG A 141 21.54 45.50 6.03
C ARG A 141 22.46 44.30 6.19
N VAL A 142 23.75 44.51 5.93
CA VAL A 142 24.82 43.54 6.19
C VAL A 142 25.49 43.89 7.52
N GLY A 143 25.65 42.89 8.39
CA GLY A 143 26.65 42.84 9.45
C GLY A 143 26.19 43.20 10.88
N LEU A 144 26.05 42.18 11.74
CA LEU A 144 26.45 42.25 13.15
C LEU A 144 27.16 40.97 13.65
N GLU A 145 27.36 39.93 12.83
CA GLU A 145 28.22 38.80 13.19
C GLU A 145 29.67 39.24 13.46
N GLY A 146 30.13 39.07 14.71
CA GLY A 146 31.53 39.24 15.11
C GLY A 146 31.82 40.27 16.21
N ARG A 147 30.84 40.98 16.77
CA ARG A 147 31.08 41.78 17.98
C ARG A 147 31.02 40.91 19.23
N ILE A 148 32.19 40.59 19.76
CA ILE A 148 32.35 40.12 21.13
C ILE A 148 32.02 41.33 22.02
N LEU A 149 30.98 41.22 22.83
CA LEU A 149 30.71 42.20 23.89
C LEU A 149 31.67 41.86 25.04
N GLU A 150 32.87 42.43 25.02
CA GLU A 150 33.69 42.51 26.23
C GLU A 150 33.20 43.72 27.02
N GLU A 151 32.33 43.47 28.01
CA GLU A 151 32.04 44.43 29.08
C GLU A 151 31.34 43.69 30.23
N GLU A 152 32.11 42.99 31.07
CA GLU A 152 31.77 42.77 32.48
C GLU A 152 33.01 42.28 33.27
N GLU A 153 33.98 43.18 33.45
CA GLU A 153 34.98 43.07 34.53
C GLU A 153 35.33 44.48 35.03
N ALA A 154 34.35 45.16 35.65
CA ALA A 154 34.57 46.33 36.49
C ALA A 154 33.30 46.66 37.32
N ALA A 155 33.06 45.90 38.39
CA ALA A 155 32.44 46.37 39.64
C ALA A 155 32.46 45.24 40.69
#